data_AF-A0A6I8ME11-F1
#
_entry.id   AF-A0A6I8ME11-F1
#
_cell.length_a   1.000
_cell.length_b   1.000
_cell.length_c   1.000
_cell.angle_alpha   90.00
_cell.angle_beta   90.00
_cell.angle_gamma   90.00
#
_symmetry.space_group_name_H-M   'P 1'
#
loop_
_entity.id
_entity.type
_entity.pdbx_description
1 polymer ?
#
loop_
_entity_poly.entity_id
_entity_poly.type
_entity_poly.pdbx_seq_one_letter_code
_entity_poly.pdbx_strand_id
1 'polypeptide(L)'
;MPDSIVAGLDKKYHDIDKAEEASTSAYAFPATMRDYIQARDGHCRFPGCMVPASHCDIDHIEEYDVGGRTTPHNAQCLCRHHHNLKTSKVVDCVSENGVAVDWIMADGTEVTTAAEGVMFGQSFMQRAEARTKRRDAKLRYRTS
;
A
#
# COMPACT_ATOMS: atom_id res chain seq x y z
N MET A 1 -16.34 -15.84 30.52
CA MET A 1 -16.43 -14.36 30.45
C MET A 1 -15.20 -13.84 29.75
N PRO A 2 -15.31 -13.51 28.46
CA PRO A 2 -15.02 -12.13 28.04
C PRO A 2 -15.97 -11.66 26.92
N ASP A 3 -17.17 -11.19 27.26
CA ASP A 3 -18.13 -10.58 26.30
C ASP A 3 -18.34 -9.08 26.52
N SER A 4 -17.54 -8.42 27.36
CA SER A 4 -17.81 -7.04 27.80
C SER A 4 -16.91 -5.95 27.20
N ILE A 5 -15.90 -6.28 26.39
CA ILE A 5 -14.98 -5.26 25.84
C ILE A 5 -15.45 -4.69 24.48
N VAL A 6 -16.32 -5.40 23.75
CA VAL A 6 -16.73 -5.02 22.39
C VAL A 6 -18.13 -4.41 22.28
N ALA A 7 -18.91 -4.38 23.36
CA ALA A 7 -20.33 -3.99 23.36
C ALA A 7 -20.61 -2.49 23.15
N GLY A 8 -19.58 -1.65 22.96
CA GLY A 8 -19.72 -0.19 22.84
C GLY A 8 -19.08 0.45 21.61
N LEU A 9 -18.52 -0.34 20.69
CA LEU A 9 -18.03 0.19 19.42
C LEU A 9 -19.12 0.02 18.36
N ASP A 10 -19.87 1.08 18.07
CA ASP A 10 -20.61 1.23 16.82
C ASP A 10 -19.61 1.26 15.67
N LYS A 11 -19.08 0.09 15.30
CA LYS A 11 -18.18 -0.05 14.16
C LYS A 11 -19.00 0.17 12.90
N LYS A 12 -18.92 1.38 12.35
CA LYS A 12 -19.32 1.63 10.97
C LYS A 12 -18.27 0.99 10.08
N TYR A 13 -18.66 -0.05 9.37
CA TYR A 13 -17.85 -0.66 8.33
C TYR A 13 -18.11 0.09 7.03
N HIS A 14 -17.02 0.49 6.36
CA HIS A 14 -17.08 1.06 5.03
C HIS A 14 -16.45 0.05 4.08
N ASP A 15 -17.21 -0.34 3.06
CA ASP A 15 -16.72 -1.15 1.95
C ASP A 15 -15.81 -0.26 1.09
N ILE A 16 -14.50 -0.55 1.15
CA ILE A 16 -13.47 0.19 0.42
C ILE A 16 -13.17 -0.42 -0.94
N ASP A 17 -13.63 -1.63 -1.25
CA ASP A 17 -13.30 -2.34 -2.50
C ASP A 17 -13.87 -1.61 -3.71
N LYS A 18 -15.05 -0.99 -3.55
CA LYS A 18 -15.65 -0.12 -4.56
C LYS A 18 -14.79 1.09 -4.94
N ALA A 19 -13.83 1.46 -4.11
CA ALA A 19 -12.95 2.57 -4.42
C ALA A 19 -11.97 2.23 -5.55
N GLU A 20 -11.66 0.96 -5.79
CA GLU A 20 -10.71 0.51 -6.83
C GLU A 20 -11.01 1.13 -8.20
N GLU A 21 -12.26 1.03 -8.64
CA GLU A 21 -12.71 1.54 -9.94
C GLU A 21 -13.10 3.03 -9.91
N ALA A 22 -13.02 3.67 -8.73
CA ALA A 22 -13.46 5.03 -8.58
C ALA A 22 -12.52 6.00 -9.31
N SER A 23 -13.10 6.99 -9.96
CA SER A 23 -12.34 8.05 -10.63
C SER A 23 -12.99 9.40 -10.39
N THR A 24 -12.18 10.43 -10.23
CA THR A 24 -12.67 11.81 -10.06
C THR A 24 -11.83 12.77 -10.90
N SER A 25 -12.47 13.86 -11.33
CA SER A 25 -11.79 15.01 -11.96
C SER A 25 -11.31 16.03 -10.93
N ALA A 26 -11.47 15.75 -9.63
CA ALA A 26 -10.85 16.56 -8.59
C ALA A 26 -9.41 16.12 -8.36
N TYR A 27 -8.53 17.08 -8.05
CA TYR A 27 -7.14 16.80 -7.66
C TYR A 27 -7.06 15.99 -6.35
N ALA A 28 -7.93 16.29 -5.39
CA ALA A 28 -7.90 15.63 -4.08
C ALA A 28 -8.60 14.26 -4.11
N PHE A 29 -7.92 13.24 -3.55
CA PHE A 29 -8.47 11.91 -3.33
C PHE A 29 -9.57 11.94 -2.25
N PRO A 30 -10.80 11.46 -2.51
CA PRO A 30 -11.84 11.25 -1.51
C PRO A 30 -11.42 10.27 -0.40
N ALA A 31 -12.06 10.35 0.78
CA ALA A 31 -11.70 9.55 1.95
C ALA A 31 -11.62 8.04 1.66
N THR A 32 -12.62 7.48 0.99
CA THR A 32 -12.67 6.05 0.65
C THR A 32 -11.55 5.62 -0.30
N MET A 33 -11.15 6.47 -1.25
CA MET A 33 -9.99 6.20 -2.11
C MET A 33 -8.69 6.23 -1.29
N ARG A 34 -8.57 7.18 -0.36
CA ARG A 34 -7.39 7.25 0.51
C ARG A 34 -7.24 6.01 1.37
N ASP A 35 -8.33 5.56 1.98
CA ASP A 35 -8.35 4.36 2.82
C ASP A 35 -7.98 3.12 1.99
N TYR A 36 -8.52 3.00 0.77
CA TYR A 36 -8.16 1.94 -0.17
C TYR A 36 -6.66 1.98 -0.54
N ILE A 37 -6.13 3.13 -0.94
CA ILE A 37 -4.72 3.27 -1.34
C ILE A 37 -3.79 2.95 -0.16
N GLN A 38 -4.10 3.45 1.04
CA GLN A 38 -3.31 3.17 2.24
C GLN A 38 -3.36 1.69 2.64
N ALA A 39 -4.55 1.06 2.53
CA ALA A 39 -4.72 -0.37 2.78
C ALA A 39 -3.99 -1.23 1.73
N ARG A 40 -3.88 -0.76 0.49
CA ARG A 40 -3.14 -1.41 -0.60
C ARG A 40 -1.65 -1.34 -0.32
N ASP A 41 -1.16 -0.14 -0.04
CA ASP A 41 0.26 0.15 -0.03
C ASP A 41 0.94 -0.27 1.27
N GLY A 42 0.27 -0.08 2.42
CA GLY A 42 0.76 -0.44 3.75
C GLY A 42 1.88 0.46 4.29
N HIS A 43 2.83 0.84 3.44
CA HIS A 43 3.91 1.77 3.72
C HIS A 43 4.28 2.57 2.47
N CYS A 44 5.23 3.50 2.63
CA CYS A 44 5.83 4.24 1.52
C CYS A 44 6.30 3.29 0.41
N ARG A 45 5.93 3.61 -0.84
CA ARG A 45 6.21 2.78 -2.03
C ARG A 45 7.62 2.92 -2.58
N PHE A 46 8.39 3.89 -2.11
CA PHE A 46 9.81 4.01 -2.44
C PHE A 46 10.61 2.78 -1.96
N PRO A 47 11.57 2.26 -2.76
CA PRO A 47 12.33 1.06 -2.42
C PRO A 47 12.96 1.11 -1.02
N GLY A 48 12.66 0.10 -0.20
CA GLY A 48 13.23 -0.04 1.15
C GLY A 48 12.67 0.89 2.23
N CYS A 49 11.69 1.75 1.91
CA CYS A 49 11.09 2.64 2.90
C CYS A 49 9.92 1.98 3.62
N MET A 50 9.96 1.96 4.96
CA MET A 50 8.93 1.33 5.80
C MET A 50 8.06 2.34 6.58
N VAL A 51 8.05 3.62 6.16
CA VAL A 51 7.17 4.63 6.79
C VAL A 51 5.72 4.20 6.57
N PRO A 52 4.89 4.08 7.64
CA PRO A 52 3.51 3.62 7.50
C PRO A 52 2.69 4.48 6.55
N ALA A 53 1.81 3.87 5.75
CA ALA A 53 0.99 4.58 4.77
C ALA A 53 0.10 5.68 5.40
N SER A 54 -0.27 5.55 6.67
CA SER A 54 -0.98 6.58 7.44
C SER A 54 -0.19 7.88 7.64
N HIS A 55 1.14 7.83 7.51
CA HIS A 55 2.05 8.98 7.59
C HIS A 55 2.56 9.41 6.21
N CYS A 56 2.04 8.80 5.14
CA CYS A 56 2.40 9.12 3.77
C CYS A 56 1.37 10.09 3.16
N ASP A 57 1.87 10.94 2.28
CA ASP A 57 1.03 11.65 1.31
C ASP A 57 0.62 10.65 0.21
N ILE A 58 -0.55 10.88 -0.41
CA ILE A 58 -0.98 10.11 -1.58
C ILE A 58 -0.61 10.94 -2.81
N ASP A 59 0.28 10.38 -3.59
CA ASP A 59 0.91 11.01 -4.74
C ASP A 59 0.43 10.37 -6.04
N HIS A 60 0.22 11.19 -7.07
CA HIS A 60 -0.11 10.69 -8.40
C HIS A 60 1.13 10.09 -9.07
N ILE A 61 1.02 8.90 -9.67
CA ILE A 61 2.12 8.28 -10.41
C ILE A 61 2.38 9.08 -11.68
N GLU A 62 1.38 9.16 -12.56
CA GLU A 62 1.31 10.13 -13.65
C GLU A 62 0.70 11.43 -13.13
N GLU A 63 1.45 12.54 -13.28
CA GLU A 63 1.05 13.83 -12.71
C GLU A 63 -0.31 14.31 -13.23
N TYR A 64 -1.10 14.85 -12.31
CA TYR A 64 -2.43 15.36 -12.63
C TYR A 64 -2.39 16.44 -13.74
N ASP A 65 -1.39 17.31 -13.70
CA ASP A 65 -1.25 18.45 -14.63
C ASP A 65 -0.93 18.05 -16.08
N VAL A 66 -0.47 16.81 -16.31
CA VAL A 66 -0.20 16.28 -17.67
C VAL A 66 -1.30 15.34 -18.18
N GLY A 67 -2.40 15.23 -17.44
CA GLY A 67 -3.56 14.41 -17.83
C GLY A 67 -3.81 13.19 -16.94
N GLY A 68 -2.99 12.97 -15.90
CA GLY A 68 -3.16 11.89 -14.95
C GLY A 68 -4.48 12.00 -14.19
N ARG A 69 -5.38 11.02 -14.35
CA ARG A 69 -6.66 11.03 -13.62
C ARG A 69 -6.44 10.68 -12.14
N THR A 70 -7.27 11.25 -11.27
CA THR A 70 -7.31 10.87 -9.85
C THR A 70 -8.08 9.55 -9.73
N THR A 71 -7.32 8.46 -9.73
CA THR A 71 -7.79 7.07 -9.55
C THR A 71 -6.86 6.35 -8.58
N PRO A 72 -7.30 5.28 -7.90
CA PRO A 72 -6.39 4.48 -7.10
C PRO A 72 -5.24 3.87 -7.89
N HIS A 73 -5.48 3.48 -9.15
CA HIS A 73 -4.45 2.91 -10.02
C HIS A 73 -3.34 3.90 -10.37
N ASN A 74 -3.66 5.21 -10.45
CA ASN A 74 -2.69 6.27 -10.70
C ASN A 74 -2.18 6.93 -9.41
N ALA A 75 -2.27 6.25 -8.27
CA ALA A 75 -1.89 6.83 -6.98
C ALA A 75 -0.96 5.89 -6.21
N GLN A 76 -0.17 6.45 -5.30
CA GLN A 76 0.72 5.71 -4.40
C GLN A 76 1.00 6.46 -3.10
N CYS A 77 1.29 5.74 -2.02
CA CYS A 77 1.74 6.32 -0.76
C CYS A 77 3.23 6.66 -0.80
N LEU A 78 3.57 7.92 -0.59
CA LEU A 78 4.96 8.38 -0.40
C LEU A 78 5.10 9.17 0.90
N CYS A 79 6.14 8.88 1.67
CA CYS A 79 6.49 9.76 2.78
C CYS A 79 6.97 11.10 2.24
N ARG A 80 6.87 12.17 3.05
CA ARG A 80 7.22 13.53 2.61
C ARG A 80 8.61 13.63 1.96
N HIS A 81 9.58 12.87 2.45
CA HIS A 81 10.93 12.84 1.88
C HIS A 81 10.94 12.31 0.43
N HIS A 82 10.37 11.14 0.18
CA HIS A 82 10.36 10.53 -1.15
C HIS A 82 9.39 11.22 -2.12
N HIS A 83 8.29 11.76 -1.59
CA HIS A 83 7.41 12.64 -2.37
C HIS A 83 8.21 13.81 -2.94
N ASN A 84 8.99 14.51 -2.11
CA ASN A 84 9.79 15.64 -2.57
C ASN A 84 10.86 15.23 -3.60
N LEU A 85 11.48 14.05 -3.46
CA LEU A 85 12.47 13.56 -4.44
C LEU A 85 11.84 13.36 -5.83
N LYS A 86 10.63 12.79 -5.88
CA LYS A 86 9.86 12.66 -7.13
C LYS A 86 9.44 14.03 -7.66
N THR A 87 8.91 14.92 -6.82
CA THR A 87 8.54 16.27 -7.22
C THR A 87 9.72 17.06 -7.80
N SER A 88 10.93 16.90 -7.23
CA SER A 88 12.16 17.52 -7.75
C SER A 88 12.77 16.81 -8.95
N LYS A 89 12.13 15.74 -9.47
CA LYS A 89 12.60 14.94 -10.61
C LYS A 89 14.00 14.32 -10.41
N VAL A 90 14.35 14.03 -9.17
CA VAL A 90 15.58 13.29 -8.83
C VAL A 90 15.38 11.80 -9.08
N VAL A 91 14.15 11.33 -8.88
CA VAL A 91 13.68 9.98 -9.21
C VAL A 91 12.39 10.11 -10.00
N ASP A 92 12.10 9.11 -10.82
CA ASP A 92 10.84 8.99 -11.55
C ASP A 92 10.20 7.63 -11.32
N CYS A 93 8.92 7.49 -11.64
CA CYS A 93 8.22 6.23 -11.50
C CYS A 93 7.13 6.03 -12.54
N VAL A 94 6.90 4.76 -12.90
CA VAL A 94 5.79 4.36 -13.76
C VAL A 94 5.06 3.16 -13.17
N SER A 95 3.77 3.04 -13.50
CA SER A 95 2.95 1.91 -13.11
C SER A 95 1.76 1.78 -14.04
N GLU A 96 1.36 0.54 -14.34
CA GLU A 96 0.16 0.26 -15.13
C GLU A 96 -1.12 0.23 -14.29
N ASN A 97 -1.01 -0.16 -13.01
CA ASN A 97 -2.17 -0.48 -12.17
C ASN A 97 -2.06 -0.02 -10.70
N GLY A 98 -0.94 0.61 -10.32
CA GLY A 98 -0.66 1.08 -8.97
C GLY A 98 -0.28 -0.02 -7.97
N VAL A 99 -0.27 -1.30 -8.38
CA VAL A 99 0.10 -2.43 -7.52
C VAL A 99 1.61 -2.66 -7.56
N ALA A 100 2.20 -2.65 -8.76
CA ALA A 100 3.64 -2.68 -8.97
C ALA A 100 4.08 -1.31 -9.50
N VAL A 101 5.09 -0.70 -8.87
CA VAL A 101 5.64 0.59 -9.27
C VAL A 101 7.10 0.41 -9.61
N ASP A 102 7.45 0.76 -10.85
CA ASP A 102 8.83 0.75 -11.34
C ASP A 102 9.44 2.13 -11.11
N TRP A 103 10.53 2.16 -10.34
CA TRP A 103 11.26 3.37 -9.99
C TRP A 103 12.50 3.51 -10.84
N ILE A 104 12.72 4.70 -11.39
CA ILE A 104 13.96 5.10 -12.05
C ILE A 104 14.73 5.97 -11.06
N MET A 105 15.83 5.44 -10.55
CA MET A 105 16.66 6.08 -9.53
C MET A 105 17.61 7.12 -10.16
N ALA A 106 18.20 7.99 -9.35
CA ALA A 106 19.09 9.06 -9.82
C ALA A 106 20.34 8.56 -10.56
N ASP A 107 20.78 7.33 -10.28
CA ASP A 107 21.90 6.67 -10.96
C ASP A 107 21.48 5.88 -12.22
N GLY A 108 20.19 5.95 -12.58
CA GLY A 108 19.60 5.20 -13.69
C GLY A 108 19.24 3.76 -13.35
N THR A 109 19.44 3.30 -12.10
CA THR A 109 19.00 1.97 -11.67
C THR A 109 17.48 1.91 -11.67
N GLU A 110 16.93 0.81 -12.18
CA GLU A 110 15.50 0.53 -12.14
C GLU A 110 15.17 -0.45 -11.02
N VAL A 111 14.17 -0.11 -10.20
CA VAL A 111 13.74 -0.95 -9.07
C VAL A 111 12.22 -1.03 -9.00
N THR A 112 11.68 -2.24 -9.07
CA THR A 112 10.25 -2.48 -8.90
C THR A 112 9.90 -2.70 -7.43
N THR A 113 8.81 -2.09 -7.00
CA THR A 113 8.20 -2.32 -5.68
C THR A 113 6.78 -2.84 -5.84
N ALA A 114 6.35 -3.80 -5.04
CA ALA A 114 4.98 -4.36 -5.06
C ALA A 114 4.21 -3.99 -3.80
N ALA A 115 2.89 -3.81 -3.90
CA ALA A 115 2.04 -3.43 -2.77
C ALA A 115 2.10 -4.48 -1.65
N GLU A 116 2.35 -4.04 -0.40
CA GLU A 116 2.52 -4.93 0.75
C GLU A 116 1.47 -4.70 1.86
N GLY A 117 0.52 -3.80 1.62
CA GLY A 117 -0.55 -3.50 2.56
C GLY A 117 -1.49 -4.67 2.78
N VAL A 118 -2.43 -4.49 3.71
CA VAL A 118 -3.33 -5.54 4.18
C VAL A 118 -4.23 -6.15 3.10
N MET A 119 -4.40 -5.48 1.96
CA MET A 119 -5.14 -6.02 0.81
C MET A 119 -4.35 -7.05 -0.01
N PHE A 120 -3.02 -6.97 -0.03
CA PHE A 120 -2.14 -7.84 -0.82
C PHE A 120 -1.19 -8.69 0.04
N GLY A 121 -1.03 -8.34 1.32
CA GLY A 121 -0.25 -9.08 2.30
C GLY A 121 -0.98 -10.34 2.80
N GLN A 122 -0.20 -11.32 3.29
CA GLN A 122 -0.76 -12.50 3.94
C GLN A 122 -1.62 -12.09 5.14
N SER A 123 -2.87 -12.57 5.17
CA SER A 123 -3.78 -12.38 6.29
C SER A 123 -3.17 -12.89 7.59
N PHE A 124 -3.66 -12.38 8.72
CA PHE A 124 -3.25 -12.87 10.05
C PHE A 124 -3.31 -14.41 10.14
N MET A 125 -4.38 -15.00 9.59
CA MET A 125 -4.57 -16.45 9.55
C MET A 125 -3.52 -17.15 8.69
N GLN A 126 -3.22 -16.60 7.51
CA GLN A 126 -2.17 -17.14 6.63
C GLN A 126 -0.78 -17.09 7.29
N ARG A 127 -0.46 -16.01 8.02
CA ARG A 127 0.81 -15.90 8.78
C ARG A 127 0.86 -16.88 9.96
N ALA A 128 -0.25 -17.07 10.67
CA ALA A 128 -0.36 -18.03 11.77
C ALA A 128 -0.21 -19.49 11.28
N GLU A 129 -0.83 -19.81 10.15
CA GLU A 129 -0.70 -21.12 9.51
C GLU A 129 0.73 -21.37 9.01
N ALA A 130 1.34 -20.40 8.32
CA ALA A 130 2.73 -20.49 7.88
C ALA A 130 3.70 -20.69 9.05
N ARG A 131 3.48 -20.01 10.19
CA ARG A 131 4.26 -20.20 11.42
C ARG A 131 4.11 -21.61 11.98
N THR A 132 2.89 -22.14 11.96
CA THR A 132 2.59 -23.51 12.41
C THR A 132 3.27 -24.55 11.53
N LYS A 133 3.13 -24.43 10.20
CA LYS A 133 3.82 -25.28 9.22
C LYS A 133 5.34 -25.26 9.39
N ARG A 134 5.95 -24.09 9.57
CA ARG A 134 7.40 -23.95 9.83
C ARG A 134 7.82 -24.65 11.13
N ARG A 135 7.03 -24.49 12.20
CA ARG A 135 7.29 -25.17 13.49
C ARG A 135 7.25 -26.68 13.32
N ASP A 136 6.23 -27.20 12.67
CA ASP A 136 6.01 -28.64 12.51
C ASP A 136 7.08 -29.27 11.60
N ALA A 137 7.50 -28.56 10.54
CA ALA A 137 8.64 -28.96 9.71
C ALA A 137 9.95 -29.03 10.51
N LYS A 138 10.20 -28.07 11.40
CA LYS A 138 11.40 -28.05 12.27
C LYS A 138 11.38 -29.18 13.30
N LEU A 139 10.21 -29.54 13.81
CA LEU A 139 10.03 -30.70 14.69
C LEU A 139 10.32 -32.01 13.95
N ARG A 140 9.78 -32.18 12.73
CA ARG A 140 10.04 -33.37 11.89
C ARG A 140 11.53 -33.56 11.59
N TYR A 141 12.24 -32.48 11.26
CA TYR A 141 13.69 -32.50 11.01
C TYR A 141 14.54 -32.87 12.24
N ARG A 142 14.09 -32.56 13.47
CA ARG A 142 14.84 -32.92 14.69
C ARG A 142 14.64 -34.38 15.13
N THR A 143 13.61 -35.04 14.60
CA THR A 143 13.26 -36.43 14.93
C THR A 143 13.68 -37.43 13.85
N SER A 144 14.30 -36.95 12.76
CA SER A 144 14.91 -37.73 11.68
C SER A 144 16.43 -37.68 11.77
#